data_AF-A0A3N7AHC5-F1
#
_entry.id   AF-A0A3N7AHC5-F1
#
_cell.length_a   1.000
_cell.length_b   1.000
_cell.length_c   1.000
_cell.angle_alpha   90.00
_cell.angle_beta   90.00
_cell.angle_gamma   90.00
#
_symmetry.space_group_name_H-M   'P 1'
#
loop_
_entity.id
_entity.type
_entity.pdbx_description
1 polymer ?
#
loop_
_entity_poly.entity_id
_entity_poly.type
_entity_poly.pdbx_seq_one_letter_code
_entity_poly.pdbx_strand_id
1 'polypeptide(L)'
;MTANTKNQNNPMKKIFFIIAIMLSSFATYSAQTEKLDKLFQDFEKKGRVTSINIKKPMFKLLNTIDVDDAYIGKIKPILNEVDGLKILIIPKITFPDRLKDENLANIKMNEDKTARVNDALRSLNFNELMSMSSDGTSMKFLAEDEKDNYLENLVFNVDSKEENIIFILNGKMKLSDVNKIINSGETTTSSVTTSVRNDLTSGNTSSYLNGDNRNVGEFSKIDASVGVNVTFKQENTRSVKVIADADKLQYVITKVENGVLKIYVDNKGVRNLRFKNLNINVSAPSINAIKTSSGSIFTAVNPITGSSLAIEAESGSIIKGTFNVNQTAAVAVSSGSVVDVDVKTPNLALDISSGASVSLSGESASAVIDISSGASCKADDLKIGTAVVESTSGASLSLLVTDKLKVSVSSGAAVKLKGNPELDAKVDKVSGGSFRQIK
;
A
#
# COMPACT_ATOMS: atom_id res chain seq x y z
N MET A 1 68.20 67.90 -10.44
CA MET A 1 67.96 67.47 -11.84
C MET A 1 66.92 66.37 -11.83
N THR A 2 65.87 66.61 -12.61
CA THR A 2 64.69 65.80 -12.90
C THR A 2 65.02 64.43 -13.51
N ALA A 3 64.33 63.37 -13.07
CA ALA A 3 63.93 62.27 -13.96
C ALA A 3 62.64 61.64 -13.42
N ASN A 4 61.58 61.93 -14.16
CA ASN A 4 60.20 61.52 -13.99
C ASN A 4 60.01 60.18 -14.72
N THR A 5 59.72 59.09 -14.02
CA THR A 5 59.24 57.85 -14.65
C THR A 5 57.77 57.64 -14.32
N LYS A 6 56.96 58.06 -15.30
CA LYS A 6 55.53 57.81 -15.42
C LYS A 6 55.20 56.35 -15.07
N ASN A 7 54.42 56.18 -14.01
CA ASN A 7 53.69 54.95 -13.75
C ASN A 7 52.56 54.85 -14.80
N GLN A 8 52.84 54.18 -15.92
CA GLN A 8 51.82 53.90 -16.93
C GLN A 8 50.79 52.93 -16.32
N ASN A 9 49.68 53.49 -15.84
CA ASN A 9 48.42 52.79 -15.67
C ASN A 9 48.02 52.19 -17.02
N ASN A 10 48.43 50.95 -17.28
CA ASN A 10 48.08 50.26 -18.51
C ASN A 10 46.64 49.72 -18.37
N PRO A 11 45.64 50.33 -19.05
CA PRO A 11 44.23 49.96 -18.90
C PRO A 11 43.99 48.48 -19.27
N MET A 12 44.84 47.89 -20.13
CA MET A 12 44.75 46.47 -20.49
C MET A 12 44.97 45.53 -19.31
N LYS A 13 45.84 45.85 -18.34
CA LYS A 13 46.06 44.98 -17.17
C LYS A 13 44.86 44.98 -16.22
N LYS A 14 44.14 46.11 -16.10
CA LYS A 14 42.90 46.20 -15.30
C LYS A 14 41.73 45.50 -16.01
N ILE A 15 41.64 45.61 -17.33
CA ILE A 15 40.67 44.85 -18.13
C ILE A 15 40.93 43.33 -18.06
N PHE A 16 42.18 42.87 -18.13
CA PHE A 16 42.49 41.45 -17.94
C PHE A 16 42.15 40.95 -16.53
N PHE A 17 42.34 41.77 -15.50
CA PHE A 17 41.97 41.41 -14.13
C PHE A 17 40.44 41.36 -13.94
N ILE A 18 39.70 42.28 -14.54
CA ILE A 18 38.22 42.28 -14.51
C ILE A 18 37.65 41.12 -15.34
N ILE A 19 38.25 40.80 -16.49
CA ILE A 19 37.88 39.64 -17.30
C ILE A 19 38.24 38.34 -16.56
N ALA A 20 39.37 38.25 -15.86
CA ALA A 20 39.72 37.08 -15.06
C ALA A 20 38.80 36.89 -13.84
N ILE A 21 38.36 37.99 -13.21
CA ILE A 21 37.37 37.95 -12.10
C ILE A 21 35.97 37.63 -12.63
N MET A 22 35.60 38.11 -13.81
CA MET A 22 34.34 37.73 -14.46
C MET A 22 34.37 36.27 -14.93
N LEU A 23 35.49 35.78 -15.48
CA LEU A 23 35.64 34.38 -15.88
C LEU A 23 35.69 33.42 -14.67
N SER A 24 36.26 33.83 -13.52
CA SER A 24 36.18 33.03 -12.29
C SER A 24 34.78 33.04 -11.67
N SER A 25 33.99 34.09 -11.92
CA SER A 25 32.57 34.18 -11.53
C SER A 25 31.65 33.35 -12.44
N PHE A 26 32.10 33.00 -13.65
CA PHE A 26 31.40 32.06 -14.55
C PHE A 26 31.86 30.60 -14.38
N ALA A 27 32.93 30.34 -13.61
CA ALA A 27 33.49 28.99 -13.42
C ALA A 27 32.89 28.22 -12.22
N THR A 28 32.03 28.84 -11.41
CA THR A 28 31.47 28.21 -10.21
C THR A 28 30.25 27.33 -10.47
N TYR A 29 29.68 27.32 -11.68
CA TYR A 29 28.45 26.59 -12.01
C TYR A 29 28.62 25.09 -12.35
N SER A 30 29.77 24.47 -12.11
CA SER A 30 30.02 23.08 -12.57
C SER A 30 30.85 22.18 -11.66
N ALA A 31 31.43 22.66 -10.56
CA ALA A 31 32.38 21.84 -9.80
C ALA A 31 31.70 20.76 -8.94
N GLN A 32 30.54 21.08 -8.33
CA GLN A 32 29.86 20.12 -7.46
C GLN A 32 28.96 19.16 -8.23
N THR A 33 28.31 19.60 -9.29
CA THR A 33 27.61 18.72 -10.24
C THR A 33 28.57 17.70 -10.86
N GLU A 34 29.81 18.08 -11.18
CA GLU A 34 30.84 17.15 -11.64
C GLU A 34 31.29 16.17 -10.53
N LYS A 35 31.39 16.61 -9.27
CA LYS A 35 31.67 15.71 -8.13
C LYS A 35 30.53 14.72 -7.88
N LEU A 36 29.30 15.17 -8.04
CA LEU A 36 28.08 14.37 -7.90
C LEU A 36 27.99 13.35 -9.04
N ASP A 37 28.33 13.75 -10.25
CA ASP A 37 28.40 12.87 -11.41
C ASP A 37 29.53 11.85 -11.28
N LYS A 38 30.69 12.29 -10.76
CA LYS A 38 31.80 11.39 -10.42
C LYS A 38 31.38 10.41 -9.33
N LEU A 39 30.66 10.84 -8.30
CA LEU A 39 30.12 9.98 -7.25
C LEU A 39 29.30 8.83 -7.86
N PHE A 40 28.33 9.15 -8.71
CA PHE A 40 27.52 8.15 -9.42
C PHE A 40 28.37 7.20 -10.26
N GLN A 41 29.27 7.74 -11.09
CA GLN A 41 30.13 6.93 -11.94
C GLN A 41 31.06 6.01 -11.14
N ASP A 42 31.53 6.45 -9.97
CA ASP A 42 32.42 5.67 -9.12
C ASP A 42 31.70 4.48 -8.47
N PHE A 43 30.40 4.63 -8.18
CA PHE A 43 29.56 3.52 -7.73
C PHE A 43 29.15 2.60 -8.88
N GLU A 44 28.83 3.13 -10.06
CA GLU A 44 28.53 2.34 -11.27
C GLU A 44 29.71 1.45 -11.70
N LYS A 45 30.93 1.99 -11.70
CA LYS A 45 32.13 1.26 -12.15
C LYS A 45 32.58 0.17 -11.17
N LYS A 46 32.22 0.26 -9.90
CA LYS A 46 32.78 -0.58 -8.81
C LYS A 46 31.80 -1.61 -8.22
N GLY A 47 30.59 -1.83 -8.77
CA GLY A 47 29.70 -2.86 -8.20
C GLY A 47 28.32 -3.07 -8.84
N ARG A 48 27.53 -3.96 -8.19
CA ARG A 48 26.13 -4.32 -8.50
C ARG A 48 25.15 -3.25 -8.01
N VAL A 49 25.26 -2.04 -8.52
CA VAL A 49 24.34 -0.93 -8.21
C VAL A 49 23.31 -0.76 -9.30
N THR A 50 22.12 -0.25 -8.97
CA THR A 50 21.15 0.18 -9.97
C THR A 50 21.24 1.68 -10.10
N SER A 51 21.44 2.18 -11.32
CA SER A 51 21.51 3.61 -11.62
C SER A 51 20.43 3.97 -12.63
N ILE A 52 19.61 4.95 -12.30
CA ILE A 52 18.60 5.52 -13.19
C ILE A 52 18.98 6.98 -13.40
N ASN A 53 19.07 7.42 -14.67
CA ASN A 53 19.42 8.79 -15.01
C ASN A 53 18.38 9.36 -15.99
N ILE A 54 17.57 10.30 -15.49
CA ILE A 54 16.56 11.02 -16.25
C ILE A 54 17.11 12.41 -16.55
N LYS A 55 17.23 12.75 -17.83
CA LYS A 55 17.75 14.05 -18.28
C LYS A 55 16.63 15.05 -18.59
N LYS A 56 16.96 16.35 -18.59
CA LYS A 56 16.06 17.48 -18.93
C LYS A 56 15.10 17.25 -20.10
N PRO A 57 15.49 16.65 -21.25
CA PRO A 57 14.55 16.41 -22.35
C PRO A 57 13.36 15.53 -21.97
N MET A 58 13.55 14.57 -21.06
CA MET A 58 12.48 13.70 -20.57
C MET A 58 11.50 14.47 -19.69
N PHE A 59 11.99 15.38 -18.84
CA PHE A 59 11.15 16.27 -18.03
C PHE A 59 10.31 17.21 -18.87
N LYS A 60 10.87 17.72 -19.97
CA LYS A 60 10.12 18.51 -20.95
C LYS A 60 9.00 17.69 -21.60
N LEU A 61 9.26 16.43 -21.94
CA LEU A 61 8.23 15.54 -22.48
C LEU A 61 7.13 15.28 -21.45
N LEU A 62 7.49 15.01 -20.19
CA LEU A 62 6.53 14.80 -19.11
C LEU A 62 5.65 16.04 -18.85
N ASN A 63 6.19 17.26 -19.04
CA ASN A 63 5.41 18.50 -18.93
C ASN A 63 4.41 18.68 -20.08
N THR A 64 4.64 18.05 -21.24
CA THR A 64 3.70 18.08 -22.37
C THR A 64 2.58 17.05 -22.28
N ILE A 65 2.64 16.12 -21.32
CA ILE A 65 1.55 15.18 -21.07
C ILE A 65 0.48 15.93 -20.30
N ASP A 66 -0.67 16.13 -20.94
CA ASP A 66 -1.84 16.68 -20.29
C ASP A 66 -2.50 15.57 -19.48
N VAL A 67 -2.33 15.63 -18.16
CA VAL A 67 -2.93 14.69 -17.23
C VAL A 67 -3.87 15.50 -16.35
N ASP A 68 -5.16 15.16 -16.36
CA ASP A 68 -6.21 15.69 -15.48
C ASP A 68 -5.99 15.19 -14.03
N ASP A 69 -4.81 15.45 -13.48
CA ASP A 69 -4.44 15.09 -12.13
C ASP A 69 -4.03 16.36 -11.37
N ALA A 70 -4.80 16.67 -10.32
CA ALA A 70 -4.58 17.80 -9.43
C ALA A 70 -3.19 17.77 -8.75
N TYR A 71 -2.52 16.62 -8.70
CA TYR A 71 -1.14 16.48 -8.22
C TYR A 71 -0.11 16.79 -9.29
N ILE A 72 -0.35 16.39 -10.55
CA ILE A 72 0.56 16.69 -11.66
C ILE A 72 0.62 18.20 -11.87
N GLY A 73 -0.51 18.90 -11.76
CA GLY A 73 -0.56 20.37 -11.73
C GLY A 73 0.32 21.01 -10.64
N LYS A 74 0.52 20.33 -9.50
CA LYS A 74 1.33 20.83 -8.37
C LYS A 74 2.82 20.56 -8.53
N ILE A 75 3.23 19.49 -9.23
CA ILE A 75 4.64 19.17 -9.49
C ILE A 75 5.16 19.76 -10.81
N LYS A 76 4.27 20.11 -11.75
CA LYS A 76 4.59 20.77 -13.04
C LYS A 76 5.56 21.97 -12.92
N PRO A 77 5.44 22.88 -11.92
CA PRO A 77 6.39 23.98 -11.77
C PRO A 77 7.84 23.52 -11.58
N ILE A 78 8.04 22.42 -10.83
CA ILE A 78 9.36 21.90 -10.49
C ILE A 78 9.91 21.05 -11.63
N LEU A 79 9.06 20.35 -12.39
CA LEU A 79 9.49 19.62 -13.59
C LEU A 79 10.19 20.51 -14.63
N ASN A 80 9.90 21.82 -14.63
CA ASN A 80 10.56 22.79 -15.50
C ASN A 80 11.89 23.32 -14.94
N GLU A 81 12.05 23.27 -13.61
CA GLU A 81 13.23 23.77 -12.87
C GLU A 81 14.30 22.68 -12.66
N VAL A 82 13.96 21.41 -12.94
CA VAL A 82 14.85 20.25 -12.83
C VAL A 82 15.62 20.02 -14.14
N ASP A 83 16.95 19.97 -14.03
CA ASP A 83 17.87 19.64 -15.11
C ASP A 83 18.10 18.13 -15.26
N GLY A 84 17.92 17.38 -14.18
CA GLY A 84 18.02 15.92 -14.19
C GLY A 84 17.67 15.28 -12.85
N LEU A 85 17.29 14.02 -12.91
CA LEU A 85 17.12 13.16 -11.73
C LEU A 85 18.01 11.95 -11.89
N LYS A 86 18.81 11.67 -10.88
CA LYS A 86 19.60 10.46 -10.78
C LYS A 86 19.21 9.68 -9.54
N ILE A 87 19.11 8.37 -9.66
CA ILE A 87 18.77 7.46 -8.56
C ILE A 87 19.83 6.38 -8.52
N LEU A 88 20.47 6.21 -7.36
CA LEU A 88 21.40 5.12 -7.09
C LEU A 88 20.79 4.20 -6.03
N ILE A 89 20.75 2.91 -6.32
CA ILE A 89 20.32 1.88 -5.36
C ILE A 89 21.49 0.94 -5.13
N ILE A 90 21.95 0.88 -3.87
CA ILE A 90 23.07 0.05 -3.42
C ILE A 90 22.50 -1.04 -2.50
N PRO A 91 22.36 -2.29 -2.99
CA PRO A 91 21.81 -3.36 -2.18
C PRO A 91 22.77 -3.81 -1.07
N LYS A 92 22.19 -4.14 0.09
CA LYS A 92 22.84 -4.77 1.25
C LYS A 92 22.37 -6.22 1.35
N ILE A 93 23.27 -7.10 1.75
CA ILE A 93 22.96 -8.53 1.90
C ILE A 93 22.35 -8.76 3.28
N THR A 94 21.14 -9.31 3.35
CA THR A 94 20.47 -9.60 4.62
C THR A 94 20.38 -11.10 4.87
N PHE A 95 20.36 -11.49 6.16
CA PHE A 95 20.29 -12.88 6.59
C PHE A 95 19.23 -13.05 7.69
N PRO A 96 18.51 -14.19 7.71
CA PRO A 96 17.67 -14.57 8.85
C PRO A 96 18.50 -14.63 10.14
N ASP A 97 17.88 -14.39 11.29
CA ASP A 97 18.59 -14.28 12.58
C ASP A 97 19.50 -15.48 12.89
N ARG A 98 19.04 -16.70 12.58
CA ARG A 98 19.80 -17.95 12.76
C ARG A 98 21.09 -18.06 11.94
N LEU A 99 21.27 -17.23 10.92
CA LEU A 99 22.43 -17.27 9.99
C LEU A 99 23.33 -16.04 10.10
N LYS A 100 23.04 -15.08 11.00
CA LYS A 100 23.82 -13.84 11.13
C LYS A 100 25.26 -14.11 11.57
N ASP A 101 25.43 -14.99 12.56
CA ASP A 101 26.75 -15.33 13.13
C ASP A 101 27.67 -16.03 12.11
N GLU A 102 27.08 -16.81 11.20
CA GLU A 102 27.80 -17.48 10.10
C GLU A 102 28.17 -16.53 8.95
N ASN A 103 27.57 -15.32 8.90
CA ASN A 103 27.68 -14.39 7.78
C ASN A 103 28.24 -13.01 8.14
N LEU A 104 28.99 -12.91 9.25
CA LEU A 104 29.57 -11.65 9.75
C LEU A 104 30.37 -10.87 8.70
N ALA A 105 31.09 -11.56 7.79
CA ALA A 105 31.84 -10.91 6.72
C ALA A 105 30.94 -10.15 5.72
N ASN A 106 29.77 -10.70 5.40
CA ASN A 106 28.80 -10.07 4.51
C ASN A 106 28.10 -8.88 5.21
N ILE A 107 27.83 -9.02 6.50
CA ILE A 107 27.29 -7.93 7.34
C ILE A 107 28.28 -6.76 7.39
N LYS A 108 29.57 -7.04 7.66
CA LYS A 108 30.62 -6.02 7.65
C LYS A 108 30.77 -5.35 6.28
N MET A 109 30.63 -6.10 5.19
CA MET A 109 30.64 -5.52 3.85
C MET A 109 29.49 -4.52 3.62
N ASN A 110 28.32 -4.71 4.24
CA ASN A 110 27.23 -3.73 4.18
C ASN A 110 27.56 -2.45 4.94
N GLU A 111 28.21 -2.57 6.10
CA GLU A 111 28.69 -1.43 6.89
C GLU A 111 29.73 -0.63 6.11
N ASP A 112 30.70 -1.31 5.48
CA ASP A 112 31.73 -0.69 4.64
C ASP A 112 31.12 0.07 3.45
N LYS A 113 30.11 -0.51 2.79
CA LYS A 113 29.34 0.19 1.73
C LYS A 113 28.68 1.46 2.25
N THR A 114 28.07 1.37 3.43
CA THR A 114 27.36 2.48 4.08
C THR A 114 28.33 3.60 4.47
N ALA A 115 29.49 3.25 5.03
CA ALA A 115 30.56 4.18 5.37
C ALA A 115 31.06 4.91 4.11
N ARG A 116 31.32 4.16 3.03
CA ARG A 116 31.77 4.72 1.76
C ARG A 116 30.76 5.71 1.16
N VAL A 117 29.46 5.44 1.24
CA VAL A 117 28.42 6.38 0.81
C VAL A 117 28.47 7.66 1.66
N ASN A 118 28.49 7.52 2.98
CA ASN A 118 28.50 8.67 3.88
C ASN A 118 29.74 9.55 3.68
N ASP A 119 30.92 8.95 3.51
CA ASP A 119 32.16 9.68 3.28
C ASP A 119 32.13 10.42 1.94
N ALA A 120 31.58 9.77 0.92
CA ALA A 120 31.47 10.37 -0.39
C ALA A 120 30.45 11.52 -0.41
N LEU A 121 29.33 11.40 0.31
CA LEU A 121 28.38 12.52 0.53
C LEU A 121 29.01 13.66 1.32
N ARG A 122 29.78 13.37 2.38
CA ARG A 122 30.52 14.39 3.14
C ARG A 122 31.51 15.16 2.27
N SER A 123 32.17 14.48 1.33
CA SER A 123 33.12 15.12 0.40
C SER A 123 32.50 16.14 -0.55
N LEU A 124 31.18 16.11 -0.71
CA LEU A 124 30.44 17.07 -1.53
C LEU A 124 30.25 18.42 -0.82
N ASN A 125 30.37 18.49 0.51
CA ASN A 125 30.13 19.70 1.33
C ASN A 125 28.72 20.29 1.18
N PHE A 126 27.69 19.46 1.03
CA PHE A 126 26.30 19.92 0.99
C PHE A 126 25.81 20.26 2.41
N ASN A 127 24.90 21.23 2.49
CA ASN A 127 24.22 21.59 3.73
C ASN A 127 23.14 20.56 4.05
N GLU A 128 23.17 20.00 5.26
CA GLU A 128 22.12 19.11 5.75
C GLU A 128 20.91 19.93 6.17
N LEU A 129 19.82 19.80 5.43
CA LEU A 129 18.55 20.49 5.67
C LEU A 129 17.68 19.71 6.66
N MET A 130 17.76 18.38 6.61
CA MET A 130 17.01 17.49 7.50
C MET A 130 17.73 16.15 7.63
N SER A 131 17.70 15.59 8.83
CA SER A 131 17.95 14.17 9.03
C SER A 131 16.92 13.54 9.96
N MET A 132 16.64 12.26 9.71
CA MET A 132 15.70 11.47 10.50
C MET A 132 16.25 10.05 10.64
N SER A 133 16.02 9.42 11.79
CA SER A 133 16.41 8.03 12.01
C SER A 133 15.32 7.31 12.79
N SER A 134 14.86 6.16 12.28
CA SER A 134 13.81 5.35 12.90
C SER A 134 13.91 3.88 12.45
N ASP A 135 13.78 2.93 13.38
CA ASP A 135 13.69 1.49 13.13
C ASP A 135 14.82 0.88 12.25
N GLY A 136 16.02 1.44 12.33
CA GLY A 136 17.17 1.00 11.54
C GLY A 136 17.16 1.50 10.09
N THR A 137 16.38 2.56 9.82
CA THR A 137 16.45 3.37 8.61
C THR A 137 16.88 4.79 8.98
N SER A 138 17.84 5.36 8.27
CA SER A 138 18.24 6.76 8.40
C SER A 138 18.05 7.51 7.09
N MET A 139 17.59 8.75 7.18
CA MET A 139 17.26 9.60 6.05
C MET A 139 18.00 10.91 6.20
N LYS A 140 18.56 11.44 5.11
CA LYS A 140 19.22 12.74 5.05
C LYS A 140 18.77 13.49 3.81
N PHE A 141 18.38 14.75 4.00
CA PHE A 141 18.09 15.69 2.94
C PHE A 141 19.17 16.76 2.94
N LEU A 142 19.86 16.90 1.81
CA LEU A 142 21.01 17.76 1.64
C LEU A 142 20.78 18.69 0.44
N ALA A 143 21.30 19.92 0.50
CA ALA A 143 21.31 20.86 -0.61
C ALA A 143 22.72 21.43 -0.81
N GLU A 144 23.11 21.70 -2.05
CA GLU A 144 24.42 22.31 -2.33
C GLU A 144 24.50 23.73 -1.78
N ASP A 145 23.45 24.53 -1.99
CA ASP A 145 23.38 25.91 -1.53
C ASP A 145 21.93 26.32 -1.27
N GLU A 146 21.77 27.25 -0.33
CA GLU A 146 20.51 27.93 -0.05
C GLU A 146 20.77 29.44 -0.18
N LYS A 147 20.39 30.01 -1.33
CA LYS A 147 20.58 31.43 -1.62
C LYS A 147 19.33 32.03 -2.24
N ASP A 148 18.97 33.22 -1.77
CA ASP A 148 17.90 34.05 -2.34
C ASP A 148 16.55 33.30 -2.52
N ASN A 149 16.19 32.43 -1.57
CA ASN A 149 14.95 31.63 -1.58
C ASN A 149 14.93 30.49 -2.64
N TYR A 150 16.10 30.07 -3.12
CA TYR A 150 16.29 28.91 -3.99
C TYR A 150 17.18 27.86 -3.32
N LEU A 151 16.85 26.61 -3.59
CA LEU A 151 17.69 25.46 -3.32
C LEU A 151 18.33 24.99 -4.62
N GLU A 152 19.66 24.88 -4.62
CA GLU A 152 20.41 24.31 -5.74
C GLU A 152 20.83 22.88 -5.40
N ASN A 153 20.62 21.97 -6.38
CA ASN A 153 21.01 20.56 -6.34
C ASN A 153 20.67 19.83 -5.03
N LEU A 154 19.59 19.06 -5.04
CA LEU A 154 19.13 18.32 -3.87
C LEU A 154 19.66 16.90 -3.87
N VAL A 155 20.08 16.42 -2.70
CA VAL A 155 20.43 15.01 -2.47
C VAL A 155 19.58 14.48 -1.34
N PHE A 156 18.90 13.37 -1.59
CA PHE A 156 18.13 12.65 -0.60
C PHE A 156 18.67 11.24 -0.46
N ASN A 157 19.26 10.95 0.69
CA ASN A 157 19.87 9.66 1.02
C ASN A 157 18.99 8.92 2.02
N VAL A 158 18.63 7.68 1.72
CA VAL A 158 17.87 6.77 2.58
C VAL A 158 18.70 5.51 2.79
N ASP A 159 19.17 5.30 4.01
CA ASP A 159 19.96 4.16 4.41
C ASP A 159 19.13 3.21 5.27
N SER A 160 18.82 2.03 4.74
CA SER A 160 18.04 1.00 5.44
C SER A 160 18.86 -0.26 5.72
N LYS A 161 18.24 -1.28 6.31
CA LYS A 161 18.87 -2.60 6.52
C LYS A 161 19.10 -3.35 5.21
N GLU A 162 18.24 -3.14 4.22
CA GLU A 162 18.23 -3.91 2.97
C GLU A 162 19.01 -3.23 1.84
N GLU A 163 19.10 -1.90 1.87
CA GLU A 163 19.77 -1.12 0.81
C GLU A 163 20.03 0.31 1.25
N ASN A 164 20.86 1.00 0.48
CA ASN A 164 21.04 2.45 0.53
C ASN A 164 20.55 3.05 -0.81
N ILE A 165 19.61 4.00 -0.74
CA ILE A 165 19.06 4.70 -1.91
C ILE A 165 19.46 6.16 -1.87
N ILE A 166 19.99 6.66 -2.98
CA ILE A 166 20.38 8.06 -3.14
C ILE A 166 19.64 8.66 -4.33
N PHE A 167 18.82 9.66 -4.06
CA PHE A 167 18.16 10.48 -5.07
C PHE A 167 18.90 11.79 -5.20
N ILE A 168 19.13 12.19 -6.44
CA ILE A 168 19.88 13.39 -6.75
C ILE A 168 19.09 14.15 -7.80
N LEU A 169 18.63 15.33 -7.40
CA LEU A 169 17.83 16.21 -8.23
C LEU A 169 18.67 17.43 -8.59
N ASN A 170 19.13 17.45 -9.84
CA ASN A 170 19.90 18.57 -10.36
C ASN A 170 18.99 19.68 -10.81
N GLY A 171 19.34 20.92 -10.46
CA GLY A 171 18.60 22.10 -10.86
C GLY A 171 18.54 23.15 -9.76
N LYS A 172 17.92 24.28 -10.10
CA LYS A 172 17.70 25.42 -9.20
C LYS A 172 16.21 25.55 -8.96
N MET A 173 15.77 25.21 -7.76
CA MET A 173 14.35 25.14 -7.43
C MET A 173 13.97 26.21 -6.41
N LYS A 174 12.81 26.84 -6.58
CA LYS A 174 12.30 27.75 -5.55
C LYS A 174 11.92 26.99 -4.29
N LEU A 175 12.33 27.51 -3.13
CA LEU A 175 11.96 26.93 -1.83
C LEU A 175 10.44 26.83 -1.67
N SER A 176 9.68 27.82 -2.17
CA SER A 176 8.22 27.80 -2.16
C SER A 176 7.60 26.65 -2.95
N ASP A 177 8.25 26.22 -4.03
CA ASP A 177 7.76 25.12 -4.86
C ASP A 177 8.17 23.78 -4.24
N VAL A 178 9.39 23.66 -3.70
CA VAL A 178 9.82 22.50 -2.89
C VAL A 178 8.88 22.31 -1.69
N ASN A 179 8.49 23.39 -1.00
CA ASN A 179 7.52 23.33 0.11
C ASN A 179 6.13 22.88 -0.33
N LYS A 180 5.70 23.11 -1.57
CA LYS A 180 4.42 22.57 -2.06
C LYS A 180 4.46 21.05 -2.21
N ILE A 181 5.63 20.45 -2.47
CA ILE A 181 5.77 18.99 -2.43
C ILE A 181 5.61 18.50 -0.99
N ILE A 182 6.34 19.13 -0.06
CA ILE A 182 6.35 18.73 1.36
C ILE A 182 4.96 18.92 2.00
N ASN A 183 4.28 20.02 1.70
CA ASN A 183 2.98 20.39 2.28
C ASN A 183 1.77 19.93 1.46
N SER A 184 1.96 19.19 0.36
CA SER A 184 0.84 18.67 -0.45
C SER A 184 -0.05 17.64 0.27
N GLY A 185 0.31 17.24 1.50
CA GLY A 185 -0.49 16.42 2.39
C GLY A 185 -1.43 17.20 3.33
N GLU A 186 -1.34 18.53 3.43
CA GLU A 186 -2.15 19.30 4.39
C GLU A 186 -3.33 20.00 3.71
N THR A 187 -4.52 19.43 3.91
CA THR A 187 -5.76 20.22 3.90
C THR A 187 -6.17 20.38 5.35
N THR A 188 -6.27 21.64 5.78
CA THR A 188 -6.62 22.13 7.11
C THR A 188 -7.74 21.35 7.82
N THR A 189 -7.47 20.78 9.01
CA THR A 189 -8.10 21.12 10.32
C THR A 189 -7.52 20.27 11.48
N SER A 190 -6.97 20.96 12.48
CA SER A 190 -6.89 20.65 13.93
C SER A 190 -6.27 19.32 14.44
N SER A 191 -4.99 19.43 14.81
CA SER A 191 -4.35 18.87 16.02
C SER A 191 -4.74 17.46 16.51
N VAL A 192 -4.03 16.42 16.03
CA VAL A 192 -3.50 15.30 16.83
C VAL A 192 -2.23 14.77 16.15
N THR A 193 -1.15 14.66 16.92
CA THR A 193 0.18 14.14 16.54
C THR A 193 0.07 12.76 15.87
N THR A 194 0.40 12.66 14.58
CA THR A 194 0.57 11.37 13.90
C THR A 194 1.75 11.40 12.94
N SER A 195 2.56 10.35 13.05
CA SER A 195 3.81 10.10 12.34
C SER A 195 3.59 9.88 10.85
N VAL A 196 4.28 10.69 10.04
CA VAL A 196 4.30 10.59 8.58
C VAL A 196 5.18 9.41 8.18
N ARG A 197 4.58 8.37 7.60
CA ARG A 197 5.27 7.34 6.80
C ARG A 197 5.05 7.68 5.33
N ASN A 198 6.13 8.04 4.62
CA ASN A 198 6.12 8.15 3.16
C ASN A 198 6.61 6.83 2.54
N ASP A 199 5.79 6.32 1.63
CA ASP A 199 6.08 5.24 0.69
C ASP A 199 7.31 5.56 -0.18
N LEU A 200 8.39 4.82 0.01
CA LEU A 200 9.40 4.56 -1.00
C LEU A 200 9.57 3.04 -1.10
N THR A 201 8.88 2.40 -2.03
CA THR A 201 9.18 1.01 -2.41
C THR A 201 10.34 1.02 -3.39
N SER A 202 11.53 0.63 -2.93
CA SER A 202 12.47 -0.07 -3.80
C SER A 202 11.90 -1.44 -4.10
N GLY A 203 11.63 -1.67 -5.38
CA GLY A 203 11.47 -3.00 -5.93
C GLY A 203 12.63 -3.23 -6.87
N ASN A 204 13.66 -3.96 -6.43
CA ASN A 204 14.52 -4.69 -7.35
C ASN A 204 14.55 -6.17 -6.99
N THR A 205 13.40 -6.81 -7.21
CA THR A 205 13.38 -8.17 -7.72
C THR A 205 12.97 -8.07 -9.18
N SER A 206 13.80 -8.59 -10.08
CA SER A 206 13.36 -9.02 -11.42
C SER A 206 12.15 -9.92 -11.21
N SER A 207 10.95 -9.40 -11.40
CA SER A 207 9.73 -10.10 -11.06
C SER A 207 8.84 -10.23 -12.28
N TYR A 208 8.31 -11.42 -12.47
CA TYR A 208 7.04 -11.63 -13.13
C TYR A 208 5.86 -11.07 -12.28
N LEU A 209 6.08 -9.99 -11.51
CA LEU A 209 5.13 -9.39 -10.56
C LEU A 209 5.39 -7.89 -10.45
N ASN A 210 4.95 -7.11 -11.45
CA ASN A 210 4.91 -5.66 -11.33
C ASN A 210 3.84 -5.27 -10.31
N GLY A 211 4.26 -4.64 -9.22
CA GLY A 211 3.37 -4.05 -8.22
C GLY A 211 3.25 -2.54 -8.44
N ASP A 212 2.03 -2.02 -8.51
CA ASP A 212 1.71 -0.60 -8.64
C ASP A 212 1.01 -0.11 -7.37
N ASN A 213 1.60 0.88 -6.69
CA ASN A 213 1.00 1.48 -5.50
C ASN A 213 -0.06 2.49 -5.93
N ARG A 214 -1.28 2.32 -5.43
CA ARG A 214 -2.44 3.13 -5.76
C ARG A 214 -2.71 4.13 -4.66
N ASN A 215 -2.63 5.41 -4.99
CA ASN A 215 -3.11 6.46 -4.10
C ASN A 215 -4.64 6.49 -4.14
N VAL A 216 -5.27 6.16 -3.02
CA VAL A 216 -6.73 6.14 -2.88
C VAL A 216 -7.15 6.97 -1.67
N GLY A 217 -8.34 7.55 -1.74
CA GLY A 217 -8.92 8.29 -0.61
C GLY A 217 -9.23 7.40 0.59
N GLU A 218 -9.84 8.01 1.61
CA GLU A 218 -10.24 7.27 2.81
C GLU A 218 -11.40 6.32 2.53
N PHE A 219 -11.28 5.09 3.03
CA PHE A 219 -12.35 4.11 2.96
C PHE A 219 -12.50 3.38 4.29
N SER A 220 -13.73 2.92 4.52
CA SER A 220 -14.09 2.00 5.61
C SER A 220 -14.84 0.77 5.09
N LYS A 221 -15.02 0.68 3.76
CA LYS A 221 -15.71 -0.42 3.08
C LYS A 221 -14.88 -0.86 1.88
N ILE A 222 -14.91 -2.16 1.57
CA ILE A 222 -14.28 -2.72 0.37
C ILE A 222 -15.35 -3.38 -0.49
N ASP A 223 -15.32 -3.10 -1.79
CA ASP A 223 -16.14 -3.75 -2.81
C ASP A 223 -15.20 -4.31 -3.89
N ALA A 224 -15.02 -5.63 -3.86
CA ALA A 224 -14.12 -6.35 -4.74
C ALA A 224 -14.92 -7.18 -5.76
N SER A 225 -14.70 -6.96 -7.06
CA SER A 225 -15.45 -7.65 -8.09
C SER A 225 -14.62 -8.03 -9.32
N VAL A 226 -15.16 -8.91 -10.16
CA VAL A 226 -14.60 -9.30 -11.46
C VAL A 226 -13.22 -9.97 -11.33
N GLY A 227 -13.19 -11.12 -10.63
CA GLY A 227 -12.02 -12.02 -10.61
C GLY A 227 -10.76 -11.49 -9.92
N VAL A 228 -10.87 -10.40 -9.16
CA VAL A 228 -9.75 -9.85 -8.37
C VAL A 228 -9.50 -10.67 -7.11
N ASN A 229 -8.23 -10.79 -6.72
CA ASN A 229 -7.84 -11.40 -5.43
C ASN A 229 -7.32 -10.31 -4.49
N VAL A 230 -8.05 -10.04 -3.42
CA VAL A 230 -7.75 -9.00 -2.42
C VAL A 230 -7.20 -9.64 -1.15
N THR A 231 -5.99 -9.24 -0.78
CA THR A 231 -5.35 -9.59 0.48
C THR A 231 -5.42 -8.39 1.41
N PHE A 232 -6.24 -8.46 2.46
CA PHE A 232 -6.44 -7.36 3.40
C PHE A 232 -5.68 -7.57 4.70
N LYS A 233 -5.01 -6.52 5.18
CA LYS A 233 -4.35 -6.44 6.48
C LYS A 233 -4.84 -5.22 7.26
N GLN A 234 -5.42 -5.43 8.44
CA GLN A 234 -5.77 -4.30 9.32
C GLN A 234 -4.50 -3.78 10.00
N GLU A 235 -4.15 -2.52 9.76
CA GLU A 235 -3.00 -1.83 10.37
C GLU A 235 -3.16 -0.31 10.25
N ASN A 236 -2.38 0.45 11.02
CA ASN A 236 -2.52 1.91 11.09
C ASN A 236 -2.28 2.62 9.75
N THR A 237 -1.45 2.04 8.89
CA THR A 237 -1.11 2.61 7.59
C THR A 237 -2.13 2.16 6.56
N ARG A 238 -2.66 3.11 5.79
CA ARG A 238 -3.54 2.82 4.65
C ARG A 238 -2.69 2.68 3.39
N SER A 239 -2.83 1.56 2.69
CA SER A 239 -2.10 1.32 1.43
C SER A 239 -2.93 0.43 0.50
N VAL A 240 -2.82 0.65 -0.80
CA VAL A 240 -3.36 -0.24 -1.83
C VAL A 240 -2.25 -0.50 -2.84
N LYS A 241 -1.87 -1.77 -3.01
CA LYS A 241 -0.83 -2.20 -3.93
C LYS A 241 -1.36 -3.27 -4.87
N VAL A 242 -1.40 -2.98 -6.15
CA VAL A 242 -1.88 -3.88 -7.21
C VAL A 242 -0.69 -4.62 -7.80
N ILE A 243 -0.64 -5.93 -7.65
CA ILE A 243 0.35 -6.82 -8.25
C ILE A 243 -0.32 -7.56 -9.40
N ALA A 244 0.02 -7.19 -10.64
CA ALA A 244 -0.54 -7.82 -11.82
C ALA A 244 0.49 -7.91 -12.96
N ASP A 245 0.09 -8.53 -14.07
CA ASP A 245 0.90 -8.51 -15.28
C ASP A 245 1.15 -7.06 -15.72
N ALA A 246 2.41 -6.73 -16.02
CA ALA A 246 2.90 -5.39 -16.34
C ALA A 246 2.04 -4.64 -17.37
N ASP A 247 1.66 -5.33 -18.43
CA ASP A 247 0.87 -4.85 -19.57
C ASP A 247 -0.63 -4.69 -19.24
N LYS A 248 -1.08 -5.24 -18.11
CA LYS A 248 -2.50 -5.31 -17.73
C LYS A 248 -2.87 -4.53 -16.48
N LEU A 249 -1.90 -3.90 -15.81
CA LEU A 249 -2.14 -3.05 -14.64
C LEU A 249 -3.21 -1.97 -14.90
N GLN A 250 -3.26 -1.43 -16.12
CA GLN A 250 -4.24 -0.40 -16.53
C GLN A 250 -5.70 -0.85 -16.56
N TYR A 251 -5.96 -2.15 -16.52
CA TYR A 251 -7.31 -2.74 -16.49
C TYR A 251 -7.79 -2.97 -15.05
N VAL A 252 -6.91 -2.89 -14.06
CA VAL A 252 -7.27 -3.03 -12.65
C VAL A 252 -7.61 -1.66 -12.09
N ILE A 253 -8.89 -1.44 -11.80
CA ILE A 253 -9.42 -0.20 -11.28
C ILE A 253 -9.44 -0.28 -9.75
N THR A 254 -8.87 0.74 -9.12
CA THR A 254 -8.91 0.96 -7.66
C THR A 254 -9.33 2.39 -7.42
N LYS A 255 -10.56 2.61 -6.95
CA LYS A 255 -11.08 3.96 -6.68
C LYS A 255 -11.95 3.96 -5.44
N VAL A 256 -12.00 5.09 -4.75
CA VAL A 256 -12.87 5.27 -3.59
C VAL A 256 -14.05 6.13 -3.99
N GLU A 257 -15.26 5.61 -3.76
CA GLU A 257 -16.51 6.33 -3.97
C GLU A 257 -17.36 6.20 -2.70
N ASN A 258 -17.77 7.33 -2.11
CA ASN A 258 -18.59 7.37 -0.88
C ASN A 258 -18.02 6.53 0.28
N GLY A 259 -16.70 6.54 0.47
CA GLY A 259 -16.01 5.76 1.51
C GLY A 259 -15.89 4.26 1.23
N VAL A 260 -16.24 3.82 0.02
CA VAL A 260 -16.09 2.43 -0.46
C VAL A 260 -14.91 2.35 -1.43
N LEU A 261 -13.90 1.55 -1.09
CA LEU A 261 -12.84 1.18 -2.02
C LEU A 261 -13.37 0.12 -2.99
N LYS A 262 -13.58 0.52 -4.24
CA LYS A 262 -13.97 -0.34 -5.35
C LYS A 262 -12.73 -0.87 -6.05
N ILE A 263 -12.63 -2.20 -6.15
CA ILE A 263 -11.53 -2.94 -6.78
C ILE A 263 -12.11 -3.88 -7.81
N TYR A 264 -11.85 -3.65 -9.09
CA TYR A 264 -12.39 -4.50 -10.15
C TYR A 264 -11.56 -4.45 -11.43
N VAL A 265 -11.75 -5.44 -12.29
CA VAL A 265 -11.19 -5.46 -13.65
C VAL A 265 -12.17 -4.77 -14.60
N ASP A 266 -11.72 -3.72 -15.27
CA ASP A 266 -12.38 -3.11 -16.42
C ASP A 266 -11.68 -3.58 -17.70
N ASN A 267 -12.38 -4.33 -18.55
CA ASN A 267 -11.79 -4.84 -19.78
C ASN A 267 -11.59 -3.76 -20.86
N LYS A 268 -12.19 -2.57 -20.71
CA LYS A 268 -12.13 -1.46 -21.68
C LYS A 268 -12.39 -1.92 -23.13
N GLY A 269 -13.29 -2.89 -23.32
CA GLY A 269 -13.64 -3.46 -24.62
C GLY A 269 -12.70 -4.54 -25.15
N VAL A 270 -11.63 -4.90 -24.44
CA VAL A 270 -10.72 -5.99 -24.81
C VAL A 270 -11.39 -7.35 -24.57
N ARG A 271 -11.50 -8.15 -25.63
CA ARG A 271 -12.02 -9.53 -25.53
C ARG A 271 -10.97 -10.47 -24.94
N ASN A 272 -11.43 -11.43 -24.13
CA ASN A 272 -10.60 -12.48 -23.53
C ASN A 272 -9.42 -11.96 -22.68
N LEU A 273 -9.60 -10.84 -21.99
CA LEU A 273 -8.62 -10.35 -21.02
C LEU A 273 -8.43 -11.40 -19.91
N ARG A 274 -7.22 -11.95 -19.82
CA ARG A 274 -6.83 -12.93 -18.80
C ARG A 274 -5.56 -12.46 -18.12
N PHE A 275 -5.55 -12.53 -16.80
CA PHE A 275 -4.39 -12.24 -15.97
C PHE A 275 -3.68 -13.55 -15.65
N LYS A 276 -2.35 -13.57 -15.76
CA LYS A 276 -1.57 -14.68 -15.17
C LYS A 276 -1.44 -14.48 -13.67
N ASN A 277 -1.18 -13.24 -13.26
CA ASN A 277 -1.14 -12.82 -11.87
C ASN A 277 -2.08 -11.61 -11.66
N LEU A 278 -2.91 -11.67 -10.61
CA LEU A 278 -3.74 -10.55 -10.16
C LEU A 278 -3.96 -10.68 -8.66
N ASN A 279 -3.22 -9.89 -7.89
CA ASN A 279 -3.36 -9.78 -6.44
C ASN A 279 -3.34 -8.31 -6.03
N ILE A 280 -4.21 -7.91 -5.12
CA ILE A 280 -4.30 -6.56 -4.60
C ILE A 280 -4.12 -6.63 -3.09
N ASN A 281 -3.00 -6.11 -2.61
CA ASN A 281 -2.74 -5.97 -1.19
C ASN A 281 -3.36 -4.66 -0.70
N VAL A 282 -4.20 -4.74 0.32
CA VAL A 282 -4.90 -3.59 0.89
C VAL A 282 -4.63 -3.55 2.39
N SER A 283 -4.30 -2.37 2.92
CA SER A 283 -4.28 -2.11 4.34
C SER A 283 -5.05 -0.86 4.72
N ALA A 284 -5.66 -0.88 5.90
CA ALA A 284 -6.40 0.23 6.49
C ALA A 284 -6.55 0.05 8.01
N PRO A 285 -6.71 1.15 8.77
CA PRO A 285 -6.86 1.08 10.23
C PRO A 285 -8.17 0.44 10.66
N SER A 286 -9.23 0.55 9.86
CA SER A 286 -10.53 -0.03 10.16
C SER A 286 -11.31 -0.34 8.88
N ILE A 287 -12.19 -1.33 8.99
CA ILE A 287 -13.17 -1.68 7.96
C ILE A 287 -14.46 -2.14 8.65
N ASN A 288 -15.60 -1.74 8.10
CA ASN A 288 -16.93 -2.08 8.62
C ASN A 288 -17.81 -2.79 7.58
N ALA A 289 -17.41 -2.83 6.31
CA ALA A 289 -18.11 -3.63 5.31
C ALA A 289 -17.16 -4.23 4.26
N ILE A 290 -17.41 -5.48 3.89
CA ILE A 290 -16.70 -6.22 2.85
C ILE A 290 -17.74 -6.79 1.90
N LYS A 291 -17.70 -6.39 0.64
CA LYS A 291 -18.52 -6.91 -0.44
C LYS A 291 -17.63 -7.58 -1.48
N THR A 292 -17.98 -8.79 -1.88
CA THR A 292 -17.29 -9.54 -2.93
C THR A 292 -18.28 -10.06 -3.96
N SER A 293 -17.97 -9.94 -5.24
CA SER A 293 -18.81 -10.46 -6.32
C SER A 293 -18.02 -10.95 -7.54
N SER A 294 -18.69 -11.71 -8.41
CA SER A 294 -18.19 -12.12 -9.73
C SER A 294 -16.82 -12.82 -9.66
N GLY A 295 -16.74 -13.86 -8.84
CA GLY A 295 -15.54 -14.69 -8.68
C GLY A 295 -14.35 -13.99 -8.01
N SER A 296 -14.55 -12.84 -7.36
CA SER A 296 -13.51 -12.21 -6.57
C SER A 296 -13.23 -12.97 -5.28
N ILE A 297 -12.02 -12.81 -4.75
CA ILE A 297 -11.57 -13.44 -3.50
C ILE A 297 -11.13 -12.34 -2.54
N PHE A 298 -11.58 -12.41 -1.29
CA PHE A 298 -11.10 -11.57 -0.20
C PHE A 298 -10.50 -12.45 0.89
N THR A 299 -9.27 -12.13 1.31
CA THR A 299 -8.57 -12.82 2.41
C THR A 299 -8.07 -11.81 3.43
N ALA A 300 -8.55 -11.90 4.67
CA ALA A 300 -7.95 -11.19 5.79
C ALA A 300 -6.75 -11.97 6.33
N VAL A 301 -5.56 -11.35 6.35
CA VAL A 301 -4.32 -12.03 6.82
C VAL A 301 -4.10 -11.94 8.32
N ASN A 302 -4.79 -11.01 8.99
CA ASN A 302 -4.80 -10.86 10.43
C ASN A 302 -6.24 -10.64 10.94
N PRO A 303 -6.51 -10.89 12.24
CA PRO A 303 -7.83 -10.67 12.80
C PRO A 303 -8.29 -9.23 12.63
N ILE A 304 -9.48 -9.06 12.06
CA ILE A 304 -10.11 -7.75 11.88
C ILE A 304 -10.91 -7.42 13.13
N THR A 305 -10.66 -6.26 13.71
CA THR A 305 -11.32 -5.75 14.92
C THR A 305 -12.16 -4.52 14.59
N GLY A 306 -13.35 -4.44 15.17
CA GLY A 306 -14.24 -3.31 14.95
C GLY A 306 -15.51 -3.35 15.79
N SER A 307 -16.33 -2.32 15.63
CA SER A 307 -17.61 -2.23 16.34
C SER A 307 -18.70 -3.08 15.70
N SER A 308 -18.84 -2.95 14.39
CA SER A 308 -19.80 -3.72 13.59
C SER A 308 -19.17 -4.08 12.25
N LEU A 309 -19.65 -5.16 11.66
CA LEU A 309 -19.13 -5.65 10.39
C LEU A 309 -20.28 -6.18 9.51
N ALA A 310 -20.30 -5.77 8.24
CA ALA A 310 -21.15 -6.35 7.21
C ALA A 310 -20.29 -7.12 6.20
N ILE A 311 -20.63 -8.37 5.93
CA ILE A 311 -19.99 -9.23 4.93
C ILE A 311 -21.03 -9.61 3.89
N GLU A 312 -20.80 -9.27 2.63
CA GLU A 312 -21.62 -9.65 1.48
C GLU A 312 -20.77 -10.45 0.47
N ALA A 313 -21.22 -11.65 0.12
CA ALA A 313 -20.58 -12.46 -0.91
C ALA A 313 -21.61 -12.99 -1.91
N GLU A 314 -21.43 -12.67 -3.19
CA GLU A 314 -22.36 -13.01 -4.26
C GLU A 314 -21.64 -13.48 -5.55
N SER A 315 -22.37 -14.17 -6.42
CA SER A 315 -21.88 -14.59 -7.75
C SER A 315 -20.54 -15.34 -7.73
N GLY A 316 -20.45 -16.41 -6.91
CA GLY A 316 -19.30 -17.31 -6.85
C GLY A 316 -18.03 -16.70 -6.24
N SER A 317 -18.16 -15.63 -5.46
CA SER A 317 -17.04 -15.02 -4.74
C SER A 317 -16.63 -15.81 -3.49
N ILE A 318 -15.45 -15.51 -2.96
CA ILE A 318 -14.89 -16.19 -1.78
C ILE A 318 -14.44 -15.18 -0.73
N ILE A 319 -14.82 -15.38 0.53
CA ILE A 319 -14.32 -14.60 1.68
C ILE A 319 -13.70 -15.52 2.72
N LYS A 320 -12.49 -15.17 3.18
CA LYS A 320 -11.76 -15.86 4.25
C LYS A 320 -11.19 -14.89 5.26
N GLY A 321 -11.23 -15.24 6.55
CA GLY A 321 -10.61 -14.39 7.57
C GLY A 321 -11.07 -14.67 9.00
N THR A 322 -10.51 -13.88 9.92
CA THR A 322 -10.90 -13.87 11.35
C THR A 322 -11.44 -12.49 11.71
N PHE A 323 -12.59 -12.43 12.39
CA PHE A 323 -13.31 -11.20 12.68
C PHE A 323 -13.74 -11.14 14.14
N ASN A 324 -13.24 -10.13 14.86
CA ASN A 324 -13.51 -9.86 16.27
C ASN A 324 -14.31 -8.56 16.40
N VAL A 325 -15.62 -8.67 16.53
CA VAL A 325 -16.56 -7.55 16.43
C VAL A 325 -17.31 -7.36 17.74
N ASN A 326 -17.27 -6.17 18.32
CA ASN A 326 -17.79 -5.96 19.69
C ASN A 326 -19.31 -5.76 19.81
N GLN A 327 -20.05 -5.63 18.71
CA GLN A 327 -21.53 -5.50 18.73
C GLN A 327 -22.21 -6.50 17.81
N THR A 328 -22.14 -6.28 16.49
CA THR A 328 -22.92 -7.04 15.52
C THR A 328 -22.11 -7.35 14.26
N ALA A 329 -22.11 -8.61 13.85
CA ALA A 329 -21.67 -9.04 12.52
C ALA A 329 -22.88 -9.49 11.69
N ALA A 330 -23.06 -8.91 10.51
CA ALA A 330 -24.07 -9.32 9.53
C ALA A 330 -23.36 -9.97 8.34
N VAL A 331 -23.78 -11.18 7.96
CA VAL A 331 -23.15 -11.96 6.90
C VAL A 331 -24.23 -12.44 5.94
N ALA A 332 -24.20 -11.93 4.71
CA ALA A 332 -25.11 -12.27 3.63
C ALA A 332 -24.35 -12.98 2.50
N VAL A 333 -24.78 -14.19 2.13
CA VAL A 333 -24.08 -15.03 1.14
C VAL A 333 -25.07 -15.63 0.16
N SER A 334 -24.84 -15.45 -1.14
CA SER A 334 -25.74 -15.95 -2.18
C SER A 334 -25.00 -16.43 -3.43
N SER A 335 -25.77 -17.06 -4.33
CA SER A 335 -25.38 -17.33 -5.72
C SER A 335 -24.07 -18.12 -5.84
N GLY A 336 -23.97 -19.23 -5.10
CA GLY A 336 -22.81 -20.14 -5.13
C GLY A 336 -21.53 -19.60 -4.50
N SER A 337 -21.58 -18.46 -3.79
CA SER A 337 -20.42 -17.92 -3.07
C SER A 337 -20.03 -18.77 -1.86
N VAL A 338 -18.76 -18.65 -1.47
CA VAL A 338 -18.17 -19.40 -0.35
C VAL A 338 -17.65 -18.44 0.71
N VAL A 339 -18.07 -18.63 1.96
CA VAL A 339 -17.54 -17.89 3.11
C VAL A 339 -16.98 -18.88 4.12
N ASP A 340 -15.73 -18.68 4.52
CA ASP A 340 -15.01 -19.52 5.49
C ASP A 340 -14.30 -18.63 6.50
N VAL A 341 -14.97 -18.37 7.63
CA VAL A 341 -14.53 -17.31 8.55
C VAL A 341 -14.63 -17.71 10.02
N ASP A 342 -13.66 -17.26 10.81
CA ASP A 342 -13.73 -17.29 12.27
C ASP A 342 -14.34 -15.97 12.76
N VAL A 343 -15.42 -16.04 13.54
CA VAL A 343 -16.15 -14.85 14.00
C VAL A 343 -16.37 -14.89 15.51
N LYS A 344 -16.01 -13.79 16.17
CA LYS A 344 -16.33 -13.52 17.57
C LYS A 344 -17.16 -12.25 17.68
N THR A 345 -18.42 -12.37 18.08
CA THR A 345 -19.30 -11.21 18.21
C THR A 345 -20.49 -11.43 19.14
N PRO A 346 -20.99 -10.43 19.89
CA PRO A 346 -22.20 -10.61 20.68
C PRO A 346 -23.43 -10.98 19.86
N ASN A 347 -23.64 -10.36 18.69
CA ASN A 347 -24.82 -10.61 17.86
C ASN A 347 -24.40 -10.97 16.43
N LEU A 348 -24.86 -12.11 15.94
CA LEU A 348 -24.60 -12.57 14.59
C LEU A 348 -25.90 -12.63 13.78
N ALA A 349 -25.93 -12.02 12.61
CA ALA A 349 -27.02 -12.16 11.65
C ALA A 349 -26.48 -12.87 10.39
N LEU A 350 -27.14 -13.94 9.98
CA LEU A 350 -26.76 -14.77 8.85
C LEU A 350 -27.92 -14.89 7.88
N ASP A 351 -27.71 -14.49 6.63
CA ASP A 351 -28.63 -14.69 5.51
C ASP A 351 -27.91 -15.45 4.39
N ILE A 352 -28.37 -16.65 4.08
CA ILE A 352 -27.68 -17.55 3.16
C ILE A 352 -28.68 -18.15 2.16
N SER A 353 -28.44 -17.96 0.86
CA SER A 353 -29.36 -18.44 -0.17
C SER A 353 -28.67 -18.92 -1.45
N SER A 354 -29.46 -19.46 -2.38
CA SER A 354 -29.08 -19.74 -3.77
C SER A 354 -27.79 -20.55 -3.92
N GLY A 355 -27.72 -21.71 -3.23
CA GLY A 355 -26.60 -22.64 -3.33
C GLY A 355 -25.27 -22.15 -2.75
N ALA A 356 -25.27 -21.09 -1.95
CA ALA A 356 -24.07 -20.64 -1.23
C ALA A 356 -23.60 -21.67 -0.19
N SER A 357 -22.30 -21.63 0.13
CA SER A 357 -21.67 -22.50 1.14
C SER A 357 -20.94 -21.66 2.18
N VAL A 358 -21.34 -21.80 3.45
CA VAL A 358 -20.78 -21.03 4.56
C VAL A 358 -20.22 -21.97 5.62
N SER A 359 -19.02 -21.65 6.12
CA SER A 359 -18.33 -22.30 7.23
C SER A 359 -17.96 -21.25 8.26
N LEU A 360 -18.41 -21.43 9.50
CA LEU A 360 -18.19 -20.50 10.61
C LEU A 360 -17.62 -21.22 11.83
N SER A 361 -16.60 -20.60 12.44
CA SER A 361 -16.07 -20.95 13.76
C SER A 361 -16.07 -19.75 14.71
N GLY A 362 -15.86 -19.99 16.00
CA GLY A 362 -15.67 -18.93 16.99
C GLY A 362 -16.76 -18.91 18.06
N GLU A 363 -17.24 -17.72 18.44
CA GLU A 363 -18.23 -17.56 19.51
C GLU A 363 -19.19 -16.40 19.26
N SER A 364 -20.48 -16.64 19.53
CA SER A 364 -21.49 -15.59 19.57
C SER A 364 -22.51 -15.77 20.70
N ALA A 365 -22.95 -14.66 21.30
CA ALA A 365 -23.94 -14.72 22.38
C ALA A 365 -25.35 -14.94 21.81
N SER A 366 -25.68 -14.27 20.70
CA SER A 366 -26.95 -14.45 20.00
C SER A 366 -26.77 -14.56 18.49
N ALA A 367 -27.56 -15.40 17.84
CA ALA A 367 -27.57 -15.52 16.38
C ALA A 367 -29.00 -15.53 15.79
N VAL A 368 -29.18 -14.86 14.67
CA VAL A 368 -30.35 -14.99 13.79
C VAL A 368 -29.86 -15.57 12.47
N ILE A 369 -30.43 -16.69 12.04
CA ILE A 369 -29.94 -17.46 10.89
C ILE A 369 -31.10 -17.78 9.96
N ASP A 370 -31.08 -17.20 8.78
CA ASP A 370 -32.00 -17.49 7.68
C ASP A 370 -31.24 -18.21 6.56
N ILE A 371 -31.65 -19.43 6.23
CA ILE A 371 -31.03 -20.22 5.17
C ILE A 371 -32.07 -20.83 4.24
N SER A 372 -31.89 -20.64 2.92
CA SER A 372 -32.84 -21.11 1.92
C SER A 372 -32.19 -21.56 0.61
N SER A 373 -33.02 -22.09 -0.29
CA SER A 373 -32.71 -22.30 -1.71
C SER A 373 -31.43 -23.14 -1.95
N GLY A 374 -31.36 -24.30 -1.30
CA GLY A 374 -30.26 -25.25 -1.45
C GLY A 374 -28.91 -24.80 -0.89
N ALA A 375 -28.87 -23.73 -0.10
CA ALA A 375 -27.65 -23.30 0.57
C ALA A 375 -27.21 -24.26 1.68
N SER A 376 -25.90 -24.25 1.98
CA SER A 376 -25.29 -25.06 3.05
C SER A 376 -24.55 -24.18 4.04
N CYS A 377 -24.79 -24.37 5.33
CA CYS A 377 -24.07 -23.70 6.41
C CYS A 377 -23.56 -24.70 7.45
N LYS A 378 -22.25 -24.62 7.76
CA LYS A 378 -21.58 -25.38 8.81
C LYS A 378 -21.12 -24.41 9.89
N ALA A 379 -21.77 -24.46 11.04
CA ALA A 379 -21.50 -23.65 12.22
C ALA A 379 -21.33 -24.55 13.47
N ASP A 380 -20.85 -25.78 13.29
CA ASP A 380 -20.63 -26.76 14.37
C ASP A 380 -19.50 -26.35 15.32
N ASP A 381 -18.58 -25.54 14.80
CA ASP A 381 -17.41 -24.99 15.50
C ASP A 381 -17.61 -23.53 15.93
N LEU A 382 -18.81 -22.98 15.71
CA LEU A 382 -19.24 -21.68 16.20
C LEU A 382 -20.14 -21.90 17.42
N LYS A 383 -19.64 -21.55 18.61
CA LYS A 383 -20.42 -21.67 19.84
C LYS A 383 -21.44 -20.53 19.94
N ILE A 384 -22.73 -20.86 19.89
CA ILE A 384 -23.81 -19.88 19.99
C ILE A 384 -24.56 -20.05 21.32
N GLY A 385 -24.76 -18.96 22.06
CA GLY A 385 -25.60 -18.98 23.28
C GLY A 385 -27.07 -19.20 22.95
N THR A 386 -27.71 -18.18 22.36
CA THR A 386 -29.11 -18.21 21.91
C THR A 386 -29.21 -18.08 20.39
N ALA A 387 -30.03 -18.91 19.73
CA ALA A 387 -30.23 -18.80 18.29
C ALA A 387 -31.70 -18.81 17.87
N VAL A 388 -32.02 -18.03 16.84
CA VAL A 388 -33.28 -18.09 16.09
C VAL A 388 -32.96 -18.49 14.66
N VAL A 389 -33.58 -19.56 14.18
CA VAL A 389 -33.23 -20.18 12.90
C VAL A 389 -34.47 -20.40 12.03
N GLU A 390 -34.40 -19.96 10.77
CA GLU A 390 -35.33 -20.35 9.71
C GLU A 390 -34.57 -21.09 8.59
N SER A 391 -35.00 -22.31 8.28
CA SER A 391 -34.38 -23.15 7.27
C SER A 391 -35.43 -23.69 6.31
N THR A 392 -35.34 -23.31 5.03
CA THR A 392 -36.35 -23.66 4.01
C THR A 392 -35.74 -24.09 2.68
N SER A 393 -36.58 -24.57 1.77
CA SER A 393 -36.25 -24.79 0.34
C SER A 393 -34.97 -25.60 0.10
N GLY A 394 -34.85 -26.77 0.75
CA GLY A 394 -33.74 -27.70 0.56
C GLY A 394 -32.40 -27.27 1.17
N ALA A 395 -32.39 -26.25 2.04
CA ALA A 395 -31.19 -25.82 2.76
C ALA A 395 -30.65 -26.87 3.73
N SER A 396 -29.34 -26.86 3.99
CA SER A 396 -28.67 -27.71 4.98
C SER A 396 -27.91 -26.88 6.00
N LEU A 397 -28.27 -26.96 7.27
CA LEU A 397 -27.61 -26.26 8.37
C LEU A 397 -27.11 -27.25 9.42
N SER A 398 -25.90 -27.01 9.91
CA SER A 398 -25.35 -27.66 11.11
C SER A 398 -24.87 -26.57 12.07
N LEU A 399 -25.25 -26.61 13.34
CA LEU A 399 -24.94 -25.54 14.31
C LEU A 399 -24.76 -26.06 15.73
N LEU A 400 -23.94 -25.38 16.53
CA LEU A 400 -23.75 -25.62 17.97
C LEU A 400 -24.43 -24.54 18.80
N VAL A 401 -25.43 -24.92 19.63
CA VAL A 401 -26.15 -23.99 20.52
C VAL A 401 -26.13 -24.49 21.96
N THR A 402 -25.89 -23.59 22.91
CA THR A 402 -25.75 -23.95 24.34
C THR A 402 -26.95 -23.62 25.21
N ASP A 403 -27.64 -22.51 24.98
CA ASP A 403 -28.62 -21.99 25.95
C ASP A 403 -30.06 -22.13 25.45
N LYS A 404 -30.42 -21.47 24.34
CA LYS A 404 -31.78 -21.47 23.78
C LYS A 404 -31.77 -21.56 22.26
N LEU A 405 -32.61 -22.41 21.69
CA LEU A 405 -32.80 -22.50 20.24
C LEU A 405 -34.28 -22.42 19.89
N LYS A 406 -34.65 -21.43 19.08
CA LYS A 406 -35.91 -21.40 18.34
C LYS A 406 -35.65 -21.73 16.88
N VAL A 407 -36.23 -22.80 16.36
CA VAL A 407 -35.94 -23.29 15.00
C VAL A 407 -37.22 -23.59 14.22
N SER A 408 -37.31 -23.07 13.00
CA SER A 408 -38.36 -23.39 12.02
C SER A 408 -37.75 -24.05 10.80
N VAL A 409 -38.20 -25.26 10.46
CA VAL A 409 -37.68 -26.05 9.32
C VAL A 409 -38.82 -26.50 8.41
N SER A 410 -38.73 -26.24 7.11
CA SER A 410 -39.75 -26.64 6.14
C SER A 410 -39.17 -26.89 4.73
N SER A 411 -40.01 -27.32 3.79
CA SER A 411 -39.71 -27.34 2.35
C SER A 411 -38.41 -28.08 2.00
N GLY A 412 -38.24 -29.29 2.53
CA GLY A 412 -37.08 -30.15 2.25
C GLY A 412 -35.78 -29.76 2.96
N ALA A 413 -35.78 -28.74 3.82
CA ALA A 413 -34.58 -28.31 4.53
C ALA A 413 -34.19 -29.27 5.66
N ALA A 414 -32.90 -29.31 5.98
CA ALA A 414 -32.32 -30.17 7.01
C ALA A 414 -31.47 -29.37 8.00
N VAL A 415 -31.76 -29.50 9.29
CA VAL A 415 -31.01 -28.87 10.38
C VAL A 415 -30.44 -29.93 11.32
N LYS A 416 -29.15 -29.82 11.64
CA LYS A 416 -28.42 -30.65 12.61
C LYS A 416 -27.97 -29.79 13.78
N LEU A 417 -28.44 -30.12 14.98
CA LEU A 417 -28.10 -29.41 16.20
C LEU A 417 -27.06 -30.17 17.01
N LYS A 418 -25.95 -29.52 17.34
CA LYS A 418 -25.01 -29.93 18.38
C LYS A 418 -25.26 -29.13 19.66
N GLY A 419 -25.07 -29.75 20.82
CA GLY A 419 -25.34 -29.14 22.13
C GLY A 419 -26.71 -29.53 22.70
N ASN A 420 -27.07 -28.93 23.83
CA ASN A 420 -28.30 -29.27 24.57
C ASN A 420 -29.02 -28.02 25.13
N PRO A 421 -29.53 -27.13 24.25
CA PRO A 421 -30.24 -25.91 24.66
C PRO A 421 -31.70 -26.17 25.06
N GLU A 422 -32.34 -25.18 25.68
CA GLU A 422 -33.80 -25.07 25.73
C GLU A 422 -34.34 -24.95 24.29
N LEU A 423 -35.18 -25.90 23.86
CA LEU A 423 -35.55 -26.07 22.45
C LEU A 423 -37.03 -25.74 22.19
N ASP A 424 -37.27 -24.78 21.29
CA ASP A 424 -38.56 -24.50 20.65
C ASP A 424 -38.45 -24.81 19.14
N ALA A 425 -38.95 -25.98 18.72
CA ALA A 425 -38.79 -26.47 17.35
C ALA A 425 -40.13 -26.62 16.62
N LYS A 426 -40.24 -25.95 15.47
CA LYS A 426 -41.35 -26.10 14.52
C LYS A 426 -40.85 -26.72 13.22
N VAL A 427 -41.17 -27.99 13.00
CA VAL A 427 -40.72 -28.74 11.81
C VAL A 427 -41.92 -29.15 10.97
N ASP A 428 -42.04 -28.59 9.77
CA ASP A 428 -43.03 -29.02 8.80
C ASP A 428 -42.55 -30.26 8.05
N LYS A 429 -42.97 -31.41 8.54
CA LYS A 429 -42.65 -32.71 7.95
C LYS A 429 -43.41 -32.97 6.64
N VAL A 430 -44.55 -32.31 6.42
CA VAL A 430 -45.38 -32.52 5.21
C VAL A 430 -44.66 -31.95 4.00
N SER A 431 -44.02 -30.78 4.16
CA SER A 431 -43.15 -30.20 3.13
C SER A 431 -41.73 -30.77 3.12
N GLY A 432 -41.44 -31.82 3.91
CA GLY A 432 -40.16 -32.55 3.88
C GLY A 432 -39.06 -31.99 4.78
N GLY A 433 -39.37 -31.10 5.74
CA GLY A 433 -38.37 -30.61 6.70
C GLY A 433 -37.83 -31.70 7.65
N SER A 434 -36.54 -31.61 7.98
CA SER A 434 -35.85 -32.55 8.87
C SER A 434 -35.03 -31.81 9.93
N PHE A 435 -35.22 -32.16 11.19
CA PHE A 435 -34.42 -31.66 12.31
C PHE A 435 -33.86 -32.84 13.10
N ARG A 436 -32.56 -32.83 13.41
CA ARG A 436 -31.89 -33.88 14.18
C ARG A 436 -30.87 -33.29 15.15
N GLN A 437 -30.87 -33.77 16.39
CA GLN A 437 -29.80 -33.49 17.34
C GLN A 437 -28.67 -34.51 17.16
N ILE A 438 -27.42 -34.05 17.19
CA ILE A 438 -26.19 -34.83 17.03
C ILE A 438 -25.29 -34.63 18.26
N LYS A 439 -24.41 -35.59 18.51
CA LYS A 439 -23.53 -35.60 19.69
C LYS A 439 -22.40 -34.59 19.61
#